data_AF-A0A0N6ZUI5-F1
#
_entry.id   AF-A0A0N6ZUI5-F1
#
_cell.length_a   1.000
_cell.length_b   1.000
_cell.length_c   1.000
_cell.angle_alpha   90.00
_cell.angle_beta   90.00
_cell.angle_gamma   90.00
#
_symmetry.space_group_name_H-M   'P 1'
#
loop_
_entity.id
_entity.type
_entity.pdbx_description
1 polymer ?
#
loop_
_entity_poly.entity_id
_entity_poly.type
_entity_poly.pdbx_seq_one_letter_code
_entity_poly.pdbx_strand_id
1 'polypeptide(L)'
;MQGVVERIPAALAAATVGDAVPATGLNVAVRKAVLDEFRTRTQFAGRLAEIDALLWAQPDHGGELVNGSLEDHLRQLRLRRVTEPEEEGQFVVTEGEGDRFEVLRPAYVDELTGKVLLSGHLRRVPAGDSFVGEEE
;
A
#
# COMPACT_ATOMS: atom_id res chain seq x y z
N MET A 1 16.19 4.84 -13.12
CA MET A 1 15.93 3.43 -12.72
C MET A 1 15.75 2.64 -14.01
N GLN A 2 16.60 1.65 -14.29
CA GLN A 2 16.55 0.92 -15.57
C GLN A 2 15.39 -0.09 -15.58
N GLY A 3 14.61 -0.10 -16.66
CA GLY A 3 13.48 -1.01 -16.83
C GLY A 3 13.90 -2.47 -17.00
N VAL A 4 12.95 -3.40 -16.88
CA VAL A 4 13.19 -4.85 -17.10
C VAL A 4 13.88 -5.14 -18.45
N VAL A 5 13.52 -4.37 -19.49
CA VAL A 5 14.08 -4.47 -20.85
C VAL A 5 15.58 -4.16 -20.89
N GLU A 6 16.09 -3.33 -19.99
CA GLU A 6 17.51 -2.99 -19.91
C GLU A 6 18.27 -3.89 -18.91
N ARG A 7 17.59 -4.30 -17.82
CA ARG A 7 18.20 -5.12 -16.75
C ARG A 7 18.49 -6.57 -17.16
N ILE A 8 17.60 -7.20 -17.93
CA ILE A 8 17.78 -8.61 -18.33
C ILE A 8 19.00 -8.77 -19.26
N PRO A 9 19.16 -7.99 -20.36
CA PRO A 9 20.35 -8.07 -21.20
C PRO A 9 21.66 -7.79 -20.44
N ALA A 10 21.67 -6.81 -19.54
CA ALA A 10 22.84 -6.50 -18.71
C ALA A 10 23.23 -7.64 -17.77
N ALA A 11 22.24 -8.29 -17.13
CA ALA A 11 22.47 -9.44 -16.27
C ALA A 11 22.98 -10.66 -17.04
N LEU A 12 22.51 -10.86 -18.28
CA LEU A 12 22.97 -11.93 -19.17
C LEU A 12 24.41 -11.72 -19.60
N ALA A 13 24.78 -10.50 -20.01
CA ALA A 13 26.14 -10.15 -20.39
C ALA A 13 27.14 -10.36 -19.25
N ALA A 14 26.73 -10.13 -18.00
CA ALA A 14 27.54 -10.39 -16.82
C ALA A 14 27.67 -11.89 -16.47
N ALA A 15 26.74 -12.73 -16.91
CA ALA A 15 26.69 -14.16 -16.62
C ALA A 15 27.31 -15.04 -17.72
N THR A 16 27.55 -14.48 -18.91
CA THR A 16 28.18 -15.17 -20.04
C THR A 16 29.69 -15.28 -19.87
N VAL A 17 30.21 -16.51 -19.87
CA VAL A 17 31.63 -16.81 -20.09
C VAL A 17 31.74 -17.43 -21.49
N GLY A 18 31.97 -16.61 -22.51
CA GLY A 18 32.01 -17.01 -23.93
C GLY A 18 30.81 -16.52 -24.76
N ASP A 19 30.65 -17.06 -25.98
CA ASP A 19 29.78 -16.52 -27.04
C ASP A 19 28.31 -17.00 -26.97
N ALA A 20 27.96 -17.85 -25.98
CA ALA A 20 26.61 -18.38 -25.83
C ALA A 20 26.09 -18.21 -24.40
N VAL A 21 24.92 -17.59 -24.26
CA VAL A 21 24.16 -17.54 -23.00
C VAL A 21 23.60 -18.93 -22.72
N PRO A 22 24.01 -19.64 -21.65
CA PRO A 22 23.37 -20.89 -21.29
C PRO A 22 21.91 -20.61 -20.91
N ALA A 23 20.96 -21.44 -21.37
CA ALA A 23 19.53 -21.28 -21.06
C ALA A 23 19.26 -21.18 -19.54
N THR A 24 20.09 -21.83 -18.72
CA THR A 24 20.08 -21.71 -17.25
C THR A 24 20.39 -20.28 -16.77
N GLY A 25 21.38 -19.60 -17.37
CA GLY A 25 21.73 -18.22 -17.04
C GLY A 25 20.62 -17.22 -17.38
N LEU A 26 19.94 -17.44 -18.51
CA LEU A 26 18.75 -16.67 -18.88
C LEU A 26 17.61 -16.83 -17.88
N ASN A 27 17.27 -18.07 -17.52
CA ASN A 27 16.21 -18.33 -16.55
C ASN A 27 16.48 -17.67 -15.19
N VAL A 28 17.73 -17.71 -14.72
CA VAL A 28 18.14 -17.05 -13.47
C VAL A 28 18.02 -15.52 -13.57
N ALA A 29 18.51 -14.92 -14.66
CA ALA A 29 18.46 -13.47 -14.87
C ALA A 29 17.02 -12.95 -14.96
N VAL A 30 16.16 -13.63 -15.73
CA VAL A 30 14.74 -13.28 -15.87
C VAL A 30 14.02 -13.42 -14.52
N ARG A 31 14.20 -14.55 -13.83
CA ARG A 31 13.58 -14.77 -12.51
C ARG A 31 13.98 -13.68 -11.52
N LYS A 32 15.26 -13.32 -11.47
CA LYS A 32 15.76 -12.25 -10.60
C LYS A 32 15.12 -10.90 -10.95
N ALA A 33 15.13 -10.52 -12.24
CA ALA A 33 14.57 -9.26 -12.69
C ALA A 33 13.08 -9.12 -12.35
N VAL A 34 12.30 -10.20 -12.53
CA VAL A 34 10.88 -10.26 -12.17
C VAL A 34 10.69 -10.09 -10.67
N LEU A 35 11.42 -10.84 -9.84
CA LEU A 35 11.32 -10.74 -8.38
C LEU A 35 11.72 -9.35 -7.86
N ASP A 36 12.75 -8.75 -8.43
CA ASP A 36 13.19 -7.40 -8.08
C ASP A 36 12.15 -6.35 -8.47
N GLU A 37 11.47 -6.51 -9.62
CA GLU A 37 10.37 -5.63 -10.02
C GLU A 37 9.21 -5.68 -9.01
N PHE A 38 8.76 -6.89 -8.64
CA PHE A 38 7.71 -7.04 -7.63
C PHE A 38 8.11 -6.45 -6.28
N ARG A 39 9.38 -6.63 -5.86
CA ARG A 39 9.90 -6.02 -4.63
C ARG A 39 9.83 -4.49 -4.68
N THR A 40 10.28 -3.89 -5.77
CA THR A 40 10.23 -2.43 -5.95
C THR A 40 8.79 -1.92 -5.93
N ARG A 41 7.86 -2.60 -6.62
CA ARG A 41 6.44 -2.26 -6.57
C ARG A 41 5.91 -2.30 -5.15
N THR A 42 6.15 -3.38 -4.40
CA THR A 42 5.67 -3.51 -3.01
C THR A 42 6.22 -2.40 -2.11
N GLN A 43 7.50 -2.04 -2.27
CA GLN A 43 8.09 -0.94 -1.50
C GLN A 43 7.45 0.41 -1.85
N PHE A 44 7.28 0.71 -3.13
CA PHE A 44 6.64 1.95 -3.58
C PHE A 44 5.20 2.06 -3.10
N ALA A 45 4.43 0.99 -3.24
CA ALA A 45 3.06 0.90 -2.75
C ALA A 45 2.95 1.11 -1.24
N GLY A 46 3.83 0.47 -0.45
CA GLY A 46 3.89 0.67 0.99
C GLY A 46 4.21 2.11 1.38
N ARG A 47 5.17 2.75 0.70
CA ARG A 47 5.50 4.17 0.94
C ARG A 47 4.34 5.10 0.61
N LEU A 48 3.62 4.84 -0.48
CA LEU A 48 2.46 5.64 -0.83
C LEU A 48 1.35 5.51 0.22
N ALA A 49 1.09 4.29 0.69
CA ALA A 49 0.14 4.04 1.78
C ALA A 49 0.55 4.77 3.08
N GLU A 50 1.84 4.78 3.43
CA GLU A 50 2.35 5.56 4.57
C GLU A 50 2.10 7.07 4.41
N ILE A 51 2.33 7.62 3.22
CA ILE A 51 2.12 9.05 2.94
C ILE A 51 0.64 9.42 3.04
N ASP A 52 -0.24 8.65 2.38
CA ASP A 52 -1.69 8.89 2.43
C ASP A 52 -2.22 8.76 3.87
N ALA A 53 -1.72 7.79 4.64
CA ALA A 53 -2.09 7.62 6.03
C ALA A 53 -1.66 8.79 6.93
N LEU A 54 -0.50 9.39 6.67
CA LEU A 54 -0.03 10.57 7.39
C LEU A 54 -0.88 11.81 7.08
N LEU A 55 -1.31 11.95 5.82
CA LEU A 55 -2.21 13.01 5.40
C LEU A 55 -3.60 12.82 5.99
N TRP A 56 -4.09 11.58 6.03
CA TRP A 56 -5.37 11.24 6.68
C TRP A 56 -5.45 11.74 8.12
N ALA A 57 -4.34 11.74 8.86
CA ALA A 57 -4.30 12.21 10.25
C ALA A 57 -4.37 13.74 10.40
N GLN A 58 -4.31 14.52 9.31
CA GLN A 58 -4.39 15.98 9.33
C GLN A 58 -5.86 16.47 9.32
N PRO A 59 -6.16 17.65 9.90
CA PRO A 59 -7.54 18.18 9.99
C PRO A 59 -8.28 18.35 8.66
N ASP A 60 -7.57 18.58 7.56
CA ASP A 60 -8.12 18.74 6.20
C ASP A 60 -7.78 17.55 5.28
N HIS A 61 -7.23 16.49 5.88
CA HIS A 61 -6.68 15.34 5.18
C HIS A 61 -5.63 15.71 4.09
N GLY A 62 -4.95 16.85 4.18
CA GLY A 62 -4.02 17.32 3.14
C GLY A 62 -4.63 18.19 2.04
N GLY A 63 -5.93 18.48 2.11
CA GLY A 63 -6.65 19.32 1.16
C GLY A 63 -7.02 18.60 -0.14
N GLU A 64 -7.98 19.18 -0.87
CA GLU A 64 -8.65 18.54 -2.02
C GLU A 64 -7.68 18.13 -3.14
N LEU A 65 -6.74 19.01 -3.51
CA LEU A 65 -5.80 18.75 -4.62
C LEU A 65 -4.85 17.57 -4.32
N VAL A 66 -4.33 17.50 -3.10
CA VAL A 66 -3.40 16.45 -2.70
C VAL A 66 -4.15 15.12 -2.59
N ASN A 67 -5.33 15.14 -1.96
CA ASN A 67 -6.17 13.95 -1.85
C ASN A 67 -6.59 13.39 -3.21
N GLY A 68 -7.07 14.23 -4.12
CA GLY A 68 -7.44 13.78 -5.46
C GLY A 68 -6.25 13.15 -6.20
N SER A 69 -5.07 13.75 -6.10
CA SER A 69 -3.86 13.18 -6.71
C SER A 69 -3.48 11.85 -6.07
N LEU A 70 -3.53 11.72 -4.74
CA LEU A 70 -3.20 10.47 -4.06
C LEU A 70 -4.19 9.36 -4.37
N GLU A 71 -5.49 9.67 -4.39
CA GLU A 71 -6.53 8.71 -4.77
C GLU A 71 -6.31 8.17 -6.18
N ASP A 72 -5.91 9.02 -7.13
CA ASP A 72 -5.56 8.60 -8.47
C ASP A 72 -4.35 7.66 -8.49
N HIS A 73 -3.30 7.96 -7.71
CA HIS A 73 -2.12 7.10 -7.61
C HIS A 73 -2.41 5.77 -6.91
N LEU A 74 -3.21 5.78 -5.83
CA LEU A 74 -3.68 4.57 -5.16
C LEU A 74 -4.46 3.69 -6.15
N ARG A 75 -5.37 4.28 -6.93
CA ARG A 75 -6.14 3.57 -7.97
C ARG A 75 -5.24 2.98 -9.05
N GLN A 76 -4.26 3.73 -9.54
CA GLN A 76 -3.30 3.26 -10.55
C GLN A 76 -2.46 2.08 -10.04
N LEU A 77 -2.09 2.09 -8.76
CA LEU A 77 -1.35 0.99 -8.13
C LEU A 77 -2.22 -0.17 -7.67
N ARG A 78 -3.55 -0.06 -7.79
CA ARG A 78 -4.53 -1.05 -7.30
C ARG A 78 -4.42 -1.22 -5.78
N LEU A 79 -4.31 -0.09 -5.09
CA LEU A 79 -4.33 0.00 -3.64
C LEU A 79 -5.69 0.49 -3.19
N ARG A 80 -6.35 -0.32 -2.36
CA ARG A 80 -7.63 0.04 -1.75
C ARG A 80 -7.36 0.62 -0.37
N ARG A 81 -7.77 1.87 -0.15
CA ARG A 81 -7.90 2.49 1.16
C ARG A 81 -9.19 1.96 1.80
N VAL A 82 -9.10 1.45 3.02
CA VAL A 82 -10.22 0.85 3.75
C VAL A 82 -10.49 1.66 5.00
N THR A 83 -11.75 2.07 5.14
CA THR A 83 -12.24 2.97 6.19
C THR A 83 -13.40 2.38 6.97
N GLU A 84 -13.81 1.16 6.61
CA GLU A 84 -14.89 0.41 7.23
C GLU A 84 -14.29 -0.44 8.37
N PRO A 85 -14.57 -0.11 9.65
CA PRO A 85 -13.96 -0.81 10.78
C PRO A 85 -14.41 -2.27 10.92
N GLU A 86 -15.51 -2.67 10.28
CA GLU A 86 -16.05 -4.04 10.27
C GLU A 86 -15.15 -5.01 9.50
N GLU A 87 -14.22 -4.52 8.67
CA GLU A 87 -13.20 -5.34 8.02
C GLU A 87 -12.05 -5.71 8.99
N GLU A 88 -12.37 -6.30 10.16
CA GLU A 88 -11.47 -6.48 11.32
C GLU A 88 -10.09 -7.05 10.97
N GLY A 89 -9.99 -7.93 9.98
CA GLY A 89 -8.73 -8.54 9.54
C GLY A 89 -7.70 -7.56 8.96
N GLN A 90 -8.06 -6.28 8.77
CA GLN A 90 -7.22 -5.25 8.16
C GLN A 90 -6.78 -4.18 9.17
N PHE A 91 -7.30 -4.24 10.38
CA PHE A 91 -7.10 -3.23 11.40
C PHE A 91 -6.48 -3.80 12.66
N VAL A 92 -5.84 -2.92 13.43
CA VAL A 92 -5.43 -3.20 14.81
C VAL A 92 -6.09 -2.18 15.74
N VAL A 93 -6.64 -2.65 16.85
CA VAL A 93 -7.19 -1.78 17.89
C VAL A 93 -6.03 -1.26 18.74
N THR A 94 -5.82 0.05 18.76
CA THR A 94 -4.66 0.66 19.42
C THR A 94 -4.99 1.29 20.77
N GLU A 95 -6.23 1.74 20.97
CA GLU A 95 -6.62 2.46 22.19
C GLU A 95 -8.14 2.48 22.41
N GLY A 96 -8.55 2.96 23.58
CA GLY A 96 -9.94 3.20 23.96
C GLY A 96 -10.67 2.01 24.59
N GLU A 97 -11.88 2.26 25.07
CA GLU A 97 -12.79 1.29 25.67
C GLU A 97 -14.20 1.47 25.09
N GLY A 98 -14.95 0.38 24.94
CA GLY A 98 -16.30 0.38 24.38
C GLY A 98 -16.50 -0.62 23.24
N ASP A 99 -17.72 -0.61 22.71
CA ASP A 99 -18.22 -1.64 21.79
C ASP A 99 -18.21 -1.21 20.33
N ARG A 100 -17.98 0.07 20.03
CA ARG A 100 -17.86 0.58 18.66
C ARG A 100 -16.42 0.92 18.31
N PHE A 101 -16.13 0.94 17.02
CA PHE A 101 -14.83 1.29 16.47
C PHE A 101 -14.88 2.60 15.70
N GLU A 102 -13.86 3.42 15.91
CA GLU A 102 -13.58 4.62 15.15
C GLU A 102 -12.25 4.45 14.43
N VAL A 103 -12.21 4.80 13.14
CA VAL A 103 -10.99 4.70 12.33
C VAL A 103 -10.08 5.90 12.63
N LEU A 104 -8.96 5.65 13.29
CA LEU A 104 -7.89 6.63 13.48
C LEU A 104 -7.00 6.73 12.24
N ARG A 105 -6.77 5.59 11.59
CA ARG A 105 -5.96 5.48 10.38
C ARG A 105 -6.55 4.40 9.47
N PRO A 106 -6.74 4.67 8.17
CA PRO A 106 -7.21 3.67 7.24
C PRO A 106 -6.23 2.51 7.09
N ALA A 107 -6.74 1.36 6.66
CA ALA A 107 -5.93 0.25 6.19
C ALA A 107 -5.70 0.37 4.67
N TYR A 108 -4.64 -0.25 4.18
CA TYR A 108 -4.32 -0.28 2.75
C TYR A 108 -4.09 -1.71 2.29
N VAL A 109 -4.89 -2.15 1.32
CA VAL A 109 -4.85 -3.50 0.76
C VAL A 109 -4.38 -3.43 -0.69
N ASP A 110 -3.38 -4.24 -1.03
CA ASP A 110 -2.99 -4.47 -2.42
C ASP A 110 -4.00 -5.39 -3.09
N GLU A 111 -4.84 -4.86 -3.96
CA GLU A 111 -5.89 -5.62 -4.62
C GLU A 111 -5.34 -6.70 -5.56
N LEU A 112 -4.09 -6.58 -6.03
CA LEU A 112 -3.47 -7.60 -6.85
C LEU A 112 -3.15 -8.87 -6.06
N THR A 113 -2.87 -8.74 -4.77
CA THR A 113 -2.44 -9.86 -3.92
C THR A 113 -3.43 -10.18 -2.80
N GLY A 114 -4.40 -9.31 -2.54
CA GLY A 114 -5.32 -9.38 -1.40
C GLY A 114 -4.65 -9.13 -0.05
N LYS A 115 -3.38 -8.69 -0.03
CA LYS A 115 -2.62 -8.53 1.20
C LYS A 115 -2.74 -7.12 1.75
N VAL A 116 -2.84 -7.01 3.08
CA VAL A 116 -2.69 -5.75 3.80
C VAL A 116 -1.24 -5.29 3.68
N LEU A 117 -1.02 -4.13 3.06
CA LEU A 117 0.29 -3.47 2.99
C LEU A 117 0.56 -2.61 4.23
N LEU A 118 -0.49 -1.97 4.73
CA LEU A 118 -0.45 -1.16 5.94
C LEU A 118 -1.75 -1.39 6.72
N SER A 119 -1.65 -1.92 7.94
CA SER A 119 -2.83 -2.13 8.79
C SER A 119 -3.43 -0.80 9.23
N GLY A 120 -4.75 -0.72 9.27
CA GLY A 120 -5.43 0.45 9.83
C GLY A 120 -5.37 0.45 11.34
N HIS A 121 -5.63 1.60 11.96
CA HIS A 121 -5.72 1.73 13.41
C HIS A 121 -7.15 2.10 13.81
N LEU A 122 -7.67 1.38 14.80
CA LEU A 122 -8.98 1.64 15.39
C LEU A 122 -8.84 2.08 16.83
N ARG A 123 -9.74 2.98 17.24
CA ARG A 123 -10.02 3.29 18.64
C ARG A 123 -11.36 2.69 19.03
N ARG A 124 -11.43 2.05 20.20
CA ARG A 124 -12.70 1.69 20.83
C ARG A 124 -13.33 2.92 21.43
N VAL A 125 -14.61 3.12 21.11
CA VAL A 125 -15.41 4.20 21.67
C VAL A 125 -16.68 3.62 22.30
N PRO A 126 -17.21 4.24 23.37
CA PRO A 126 -18.49 3.84 23.91
C PRO A 126 -19.57 3.87 22.83
N ALA A 127 -20.57 3.01 22.97
CA ALA A 127 -21.82 3.14 22.22
C ALA A 127 -22.60 4.36 22.74
N GLY A 128 -22.11 5.57 22.48
CA GLY A 128 -22.80 6.82 22.82
C GLY A 128 -23.89 7.15 21.81
N ASP A 129 -25.07 7.51 22.30
CA ASP A 129 -26.21 7.99 21.53
C ASP A 129 -25.79 9.06 20.52
N SER A 130 -26.40 9.05 19.34
CA SER A 130 -26.32 10.12 18.35
C SER A 130 -26.44 11.48 19.03
N PHE A 131 -25.36 12.25 19.06
CA PHE A 131 -25.42 13.66 19.43
C PHE A 131 -26.31 14.35 18.39
N VAL A 132 -27.56 14.59 18.75
CA VAL A 132 -28.41 15.59 18.12
C VAL A 132 -27.77 16.92 18.51
N GLY A 133 -27.01 17.52 17.60
CA GLY A 133 -26.53 18.88 17.76
C GLY A 133 -27.74 19.81 17.79
N GLU A 134 -28.00 20.42 18.94
CA GLU A 134 -28.87 21.58 19.06
C GLU A 134 -28.27 22.71 18.21
N GLU A 135 -29.04 23.19 17.23
CA GLU A 135 -28.82 24.47 16.57
C GLU A 135 -29.06 25.59 17.59
N GLU A 136 -28.11 26.52 17.72
CA GLU A 136 -28.34 27.85 18.29
C GLU A 136 -28.05 28.93 17.24
#